data_AF-A0A0J8D5C4-F1
#
_entry.id   AF-A0A0J8D5C4-F1
#
_cell.length_a   1.000
_cell.length_b   1.000
_cell.length_c   1.000
_cell.angle_alpha   90.00
_cell.angle_beta   90.00
_cell.angle_gamma   90.00
#
_symmetry.space_group_name_H-M   'P 1'
#
loop_
_entity.id
_entity.type
_entity.pdbx_description
1 polymer ?
#
loop_
_entity_poly.entity_id
_entity_poly.type
_entity_poly.pdbx_seq_one_letter_code
_entity_poly.pdbx_strand_id
1 'polypeptide(L)' 'MDNRNIEMMKKIIEKKKQKSSIQTNNKKAQKSIGTTSKGFRIGNGGGLFD' A
#
# COMPACT_ATOMS: atom_id res chain seq x y z
N MET A 1 -2.27 19.87 -29.76
CA MET A 1 -1.71 19.03 -28.68
C MET A 1 -0.38 18.50 -29.19
N ASP A 2 0.71 19.19 -28.86
CA ASP A 2 2.01 18.97 -29.51
C ASP A 2 2.59 17.59 -29.18
N ASN A 3 3.01 16.84 -30.20
CA ASN A 3 3.56 15.49 -30.05
C ASN A 3 4.73 15.41 -29.05
N ARG A 4 5.52 16.49 -28.90
CA ARG A 4 6.62 16.59 -27.93
C ARG A 4 6.12 16.50 -26.48
N ASN A 5 4.94 17.04 -26.19
CA ASN A 5 4.35 17.03 -24.86
C ASN A 5 3.84 15.62 -24.50
N ILE A 6 3.32 14.90 -25.50
CA ILE A 6 2.86 13.51 -25.34
C ILE A 6 4.05 12.59 -25.06
N GLU A 7 5.15 12.77 -25.78
CA GLU A 7 6.38 11.99 -25.58
C GLU A 7 7.01 12.25 -24.20
N MET A 8 7.04 13.51 -23.77
CA MET A 8 7.50 13.89 -22.44
C MET A 8 6.62 13.30 -21.34
N MET A 9 5.28 13.31 -21.51
CA MET A 9 4.35 12.67 -20.59
C MET A 9 4.57 11.16 -20.50
N LYS A 10 4.74 10.47 -21.64
CA LYS A 10 5.03 9.03 -21.66
C LYS A 10 6.29 8.71 -20.86
N LYS A 11 7.37 9.49 -21.06
CA LYS A 11 8.65 9.34 -20.33
C LYS A 11 8.51 9.56 -18.82
N ILE A 12 7.65 10.50 -18.40
CA ILE A 12 7.36 10.75 -16.97
C ILE A 12 6.60 9.57 -16.37
N ILE A 13 5.57 9.07 -17.06
CA ILE A 13 4.74 7.95 -16.61
C ILE A 13 5.59 6.69 -16.46
N GLU A 14 6.46 6.41 -17.42
CA GLU A 14 7.34 5.23 -17.40
C GLU A 14 8.30 5.26 -16.22
N LYS A 15 8.97 6.39 -15.98
CA LYS A 15 9.84 6.60 -14.80
C LYS A 15 9.08 6.43 -13.49
N LYS A 16 7.83 6.91 -13.41
CA LYS A 16 6.99 6.79 -12.21
C LYS A 16 6.57 5.35 -11.95
N LYS A 17 6.20 4.60 -13.00
CA LYS A 17 5.87 3.17 -12.90
C LYS A 17 7.05 2.33 -12.43
N GLN A 18 8.25 2.57 -12.96
CA GLN A 18 9.47 1.88 -12.52
C GLN A 18 9.77 2.14 -11.04
N LYS A 19 9.71 3.41 -10.59
CA LYS A 19 9.90 3.76 -9.17
C LYS A 19 8.85 3.13 -8.26
N SER A 20 7.58 3.12 -8.69
CA SER A 20 6.49 2.52 -7.93
C SER A 20 6.63 1.00 -7.79
N SER A 21 7.14 0.32 -8.83
CA SER A 21 7.40 -1.13 -8.80
C SER A 21 8.48 -1.47 -7.76
N ILE A 22 9.54 -0.64 -7.66
CA ILE A 22 10.63 -0.81 -6.70
C ILE A 22 10.15 -0.55 -5.25
N GLN A 23 9.18 0.34 -5.06
CA GLN A 23 8.60 0.66 -3.74
C GLN A 23 7.61 -0.37 -3.20
N THR A 24 7.30 -1.45 -3.93
CA THR A 24 6.33 -2.49 -3.51
C THR A 24 6.75 -3.25 -2.24
N ASN A 25 8.02 -3.14 -1.82
CA ASN A 25 8.52 -3.72 -0.58
C ASN A 25 8.63 -2.74 0.60
N ASN A 26 8.02 -1.56 0.52
CA ASN A 26 7.75 -0.74 1.71
C ASN A 26 6.57 -1.35 2.50
N LYS A 27 6.74 -2.58 2.97
CA LYS A 27 5.86 -3.14 3.99
C LYS A 27 5.96 -2.20 5.18
N LYS A 28 4.85 -1.58 5.57
CA LYS A 28 4.76 -0.86 6.85
C LYS A 28 5.30 -1.80 7.94
N ALA A 29 6.05 -1.26 8.90
CA ALA A 29 6.63 -2.05 9.99
C ALA A 29 5.57 -3.01 10.53
N GLN A 30 5.86 -4.32 10.51
CA GLN A 30 4.94 -5.31 11.05
C GLN A 30 4.77 -4.99 12.54
N LYS A 31 3.55 -4.65 12.94
CA LYS A 31 3.21 -4.19 14.29
C LYS A 31 3.55 -5.21 15.39
N SER A 32 3.84 -6.46 15.04
CA SER A 32 4.16 -7.51 15.99
C SER A 32 5.11 -8.53 15.37
N ILE A 33 6.30 -8.69 15.96
CA ILE A 33 7.09 -9.92 15.85
C ILE A 33 6.57 -10.84 16.96
N GLY A 34 5.98 -11.98 16.59
CA GLY A 34 5.34 -12.90 17.54
C GLY A 34 3.81 -12.84 17.53
N THR A 35 3.20 -14.01 17.67
CA THR A 35 1.75 -14.20 17.70
C THR A 35 1.17 -13.61 18.99
N THR A 36 0.39 -12.54 18.89
CA THR A 36 -0.45 -12.12 20.02
C THR A 36 -1.61 -13.09 20.10
N SER A 37 -1.58 -14.03 21.05
CA SER A 37 -2.78 -14.77 21.45
C SER A 37 -3.76 -13.78 22.05
N LYS A 38 -4.71 -13.29 21.26
CA LYS A 38 -5.83 -12.51 21.77
C LYS A 38 -6.86 -13.52 22.28
N GLY A 39 -7.29 -13.34 23.53
CA GLY A 39 -8.37 -14.13 24.12
C GLY A 39 -9.57 -14.15 23.19
N PHE A 40 -10.09 -15.35 22.95
CA PHE A 40 -11.25 -15.59 22.08
C PHE A 40 -12.46 -14.83 22.64
N ARG A 41 -12.95 -13.83 21.90
CA ARG A 41 -14.22 -13.18 22.20
C ARG A 41 -15.31 -13.81 21.35
N ILE A 42 -16.22 -14.54 22.00
CA ILE A 42 -17.47 -15.00 21.39
C ILE A 42 -18.50 -13.92 21.66
N GLY A 43 -18.88 -13.19 20.62
CA GLY A 43 -19.96 -12.22 20.68
C GLY A 43 -20.37 -11.81 19.28
N ASN A 44 -21.66 -11.57 19.07
CA ASN A 44 -22.15 -10.91 17.85
C ASN A 44 -21.75 -9.43 17.96
N GLY A 45 -20.51 -9.11 17.58
CA GLY A 45 -19.87 -7.82 17.76
C GLY A 45 -20.74 -6.64 17.33
N GLY A 46 -20.80 -5.61 18.17
CA GLY A 46 -21.69 -4.45 17.97
C GLY A 46 -21.26 -3.19 18.72
N GLY A 47 -19.99 -3.10 19.14
CA GLY A 47 -19.46 -1.95 19.86
C GLY A 47 -18.52 -1.11 18.99
N LEU A 48 -18.55 0.22 19.18
CA LEU A 48 -17.65 1.16 18.49
C LEU A 48 -16.14 0.92 18.77
N PHE A 49 -15.82 0.09 19.78
CA PHE A 49 -14.45 -0.26 20.16
C PHE A 49 -14.27 -1.77 20.46
N ASP A 50 -15.16 -2.66 19.97
CA ASP A 50 -14.97 -4.13 20.04
C ASP A 50 -14.05 -4.66 18.92
#